data_AF-A0A4Y1ZA69-F1
#
_entry.id   AF-A0A4Y1ZA69-F1
#
_cell.length_a   1.000
_cell.length_b   1.000
_cell.length_c   1.000
_cell.angle_alpha   90.00
_cell.angle_beta   90.00
_cell.angle_gamma   90.00
#
_symmetry.space_group_name_H-M   'P 1'
#
loop_
_entity.id
_entity.type
_entity.pdbx_description
1 polymer ?
#
loop_
_entity_poly.entity_id
_entity_poly.type
_entity_poly.pdbx_seq_one_letter_code
_entity_poly.pdbx_strand_id
1 'polypeptide(L)'
;MIGAKKMSVRFILGRPGTGKTSACLTDIRRKLQEQPDGAPLIYLVPEHMTFSLEDTLASTPDLGGMTRLNVYSLPRLALRVCNRQEGRHGSI
;
A
#
# COMPACT_ATOMS: atom_id res chain seq x y z
N MET A 1 -14.85 -17.67 15.30
CA MET A 1 -13.57 -18.34 15.00
C MET A 1 -12.66 -17.33 14.30
N ILE A 2 -11.66 -16.80 15.00
CA ILE A 2 -10.69 -15.87 14.40
C ILE A 2 -9.61 -16.76 13.75
N GLY A 3 -9.77 -17.05 12.46
CA GLY A 3 -8.73 -17.72 11.69
C GLY A 3 -7.50 -16.84 11.66
N ALA A 4 -6.45 -17.22 12.39
CA ALA A 4 -5.17 -16.53 12.33
C ALA A 4 -4.66 -16.55 10.88
N LYS A 5 -4.76 -15.41 10.20
CA LYS A 5 -4.26 -15.24 8.83
C LYS A 5 -2.75 -15.47 8.87
N LYS A 6 -2.25 -16.53 8.23
CA LYS A 6 -0.80 -16.79 8.10
C LYS A 6 -0.13 -15.57 7.47
N MET A 7 0.82 -14.98 8.19
CA MET A 7 1.65 -13.90 7.67
C MET A 7 2.72 -14.51 6.76
N SER A 8 2.61 -14.24 5.46
CA SER A 8 3.57 -14.70 4.46
C SER A 8 4.43 -13.54 3.99
N VAL A 9 5.74 -13.76 3.87
CA VAL A 9 6.68 -12.81 3.26
C VAL A 9 7.10 -13.35 1.90
N ARG A 10 7.07 -12.50 0.87
CA ARG A 10 7.55 -12.81 -0.47
C ARG A 10 8.65 -11.83 -0.85
N PHE A 11 9.82 -12.36 -1.20
CA PHE A 11 10.92 -11.57 -1.75
C PHE A 11 10.82 -11.57 -3.28
N ILE A 12 10.89 -10.40 -3.89
CA ILE A 12 10.92 -10.22 -5.34
C ILE A 12 12.29 -9.65 -5.70
N LEU A 13 13.17 -10.50 -6.23
CA LEU A 13 14.56 -10.16 -6.55
C LEU A 13 14.79 -10.18 -8.07
N GLY A 14 15.74 -9.37 -8.55
CA GLY A 14 16.14 -9.35 -9.97
C GLY A 14 17.03 -8.15 -10.28
N ARG A 15 17.63 -8.11 -11.47
CA ARG A 15 18.48 -6.98 -11.93
C ARG A 15 17.70 -5.67 -12.08
N PRO A 16 18.32 -4.48 -11.97
CA PRO A 16 17.67 -3.23 -12.36
C PRO A 16 17.06 -3.33 -13.77
N GLY A 17 15.89 -2.73 -14.00
CA GLY A 17 15.19 -2.80 -15.29
C GLY A 17 14.35 -4.06 -15.53
N THR A 18 14.37 -5.08 -14.67
CA THR A 18 13.56 -6.31 -14.84
C THR A 18 12.07 -6.16 -14.51
N GLY A 19 11.54 -4.94 -14.45
CA GLY A 19 10.10 -4.71 -14.25
C GLY A 19 9.55 -5.03 -12.85
N LYS A 20 10.39 -5.14 -11.80
CA LYS A 20 9.93 -5.44 -10.43
C LYS A 20 8.82 -4.52 -9.95
N THR A 21 8.97 -3.21 -10.17
CA THR A 21 7.96 -2.21 -9.81
C THR A 21 6.65 -2.45 -10.55
N SER A 22 6.72 -2.73 -11.86
CA SER A 22 5.54 -3.05 -12.67
C SER A 22 4.85 -4.33 -12.19
N ALA A 23 5.61 -5.38 -11.87
CA ALA A 23 5.07 -6.62 -11.33
C ALA A 23 4.34 -6.40 -9.98
N CYS A 24 4.93 -5.61 -9.08
CA CYS A 24 4.28 -5.24 -7.81
C CYS A 24 2.97 -4.47 -8.04
N LEU A 25 2.98 -3.50 -8.96
CA LEU A 25 1.80 -2.70 -9.29
C LEU A 25 0.69 -3.57 -9.89
N THR A 26 1.01 -4.47 -10.82
CA THR A 26 0.06 -5.42 -11.40
C THR A 26 -0.55 -6.33 -10.33
N ASP A 27 0.26 -6.85 -9.41
CA ASP A 27 -0.22 -7.67 -8.28
C ASP A 27 -1.16 -6.89 -7.35
N ILE A 28 -0.88 -5.61 -7.10
CA ILE A 28 -1.73 -4.73 -6.29
C ILE A 28 -3.07 -4.50 -6.99
N ARG A 29 -3.05 -4.19 -8.30
CA ARG A 29 -4.27 -3.99 -9.11
C ARG A 29 -5.15 -5.23 -9.10
N ARG A 30 -4.58 -6.42 -9.32
CA ARG A 30 -5.32 -7.68 -9.26
C ARG A 30 -5.99 -7.87 -7.90
N LYS A 31 -5.27 -7.66 -6.78
CA LYS A 31 -5.84 -7.79 -5.42
C LYS A 31 -6.97 -6.80 -5.15
N LEU A 32 -6.86 -5.60 -5.71
CA LEU A 32 -7.87 -4.56 -5.58
C LEU A 32 -9.16 -4.94 -6.33
N GLN A 33 -9.05 -5.52 -7.52
CA GLN A 33 -10.17 -6.02 -8.32
C GLN A 33 -10.82 -7.28 -7.73
N GLU A 34 -10.02 -8.26 -7.28
CA GLU A 34 -10.52 -9.54 -6.76
C GLU A 34 -11.31 -9.39 -5.46
N GLN A 35 -10.94 -8.42 -4.63
CA GLN A 35 -11.64 -8.15 -3.37
C GLN A 35 -11.80 -6.65 -3.29
N PRO A 36 -12.94 -6.02 -3.65
CA PRO A 36 -13.18 -4.57 -3.55
C PRO A 36 -13.42 -4.05 -2.11
N ASP A 37 -13.79 -4.91 -1.16
CA ASP A 37 -14.10 -4.54 0.25
C ASP A 37 -13.18 -5.22 1.30
N GLY A 38 -12.15 -5.93 0.86
CA GLY A 38 -11.11 -6.49 1.71
C GLY A 38 -10.23 -5.44 2.43
N ALA A 39 -9.35 -5.93 3.30
CA ALA A 39 -8.48 -5.14 4.16
C ALA A 39 -7.66 -4.04 3.43
N PRO A 40 -7.30 -2.94 4.11
CA PRO A 40 -6.50 -1.87 3.52
C PRO A 40 -5.16 -2.39 3.00
N LEU A 41 -4.78 -1.95 1.81
CA LEU A 41 -3.51 -2.29 1.17
C LEU A 41 -2.54 -1.13 1.38
N ILE A 42 -1.35 -1.44 1.92
CA ILE A 42 -0.30 -0.46 2.16
C ILE A 42 0.81 -0.69 1.14
N TYR A 43 1.14 0.35 0.37
CA TYR A 43 2.27 0.33 -0.54
C TYR A 43 3.34 1.30 -0.03
N LEU A 44 4.46 0.74 0.41
CA LEU A 44 5.57 1.50 0.98
C LEU A 44 6.59 1.83 -0.11
N VAL A 45 6.83 3.11 -0.33
CA VAL A 45 7.78 3.62 -1.33
C VAL A 45 8.75 4.63 -0.71
N PRO A 46 9.93 4.85 -1.30
CA PRO A 46 10.76 5.99 -0.97
C PRO A 46 9.99 7.30 -1.20
N GLU A 47 10.23 8.32 -0.37
CA GLU A 47 9.50 9.59 -0.40
C GLU A 47 9.51 10.24 -1.79
N HIS A 48 10.67 10.27 -2.44
CA HIS A 48 10.85 10.83 -3.78
C HIS A 48 10.10 10.09 -4.91
N MET A 49 9.57 8.90 -4.66
CA MET A 49 8.84 8.09 -5.66
C MET A 49 7.31 8.10 -5.48
N THR A 50 6.80 8.79 -4.46
CA THR A 50 5.36 8.75 -4.12
C THR A 50 4.50 9.34 -5.24
N PHE A 51 4.90 10.49 -5.79
CA PHE A 51 4.10 11.24 -6.78
C PHE A 51 3.95 10.51 -8.12
N SER A 52 5.05 10.02 -8.71
CA SER A 52 5.00 9.31 -9.99
C SER A 52 4.14 8.03 -9.93
N LEU A 53 4.06 7.44 -8.74
CA LEU A 53 3.34 6.21 -8.54
C LEU A 53 1.85 6.44 -8.25
N GLU A 54 1.52 7.50 -7.51
CA GLU A 54 0.15 8.00 -7.41
C GLU A 54 -0.39 8.40 -8.79
N ASP A 55 0.40 9.09 -9.61
CA ASP A 55 0.03 9.45 -10.98
C ASP A 55 -0.22 8.21 -11.86
N THR A 56 0.67 7.22 -11.79
CA THR A 56 0.49 5.94 -12.52
C THR A 56 -0.75 5.18 -12.06
N LEU A 57 -1.07 5.22 -10.77
CA LEU A 57 -2.24 4.55 -10.21
C LEU A 57 -3.53 5.32 -10.52
N ALA A 58 -3.52 6.65 -10.43
CA ALA A 58 -4.64 7.53 -10.70
C ALA A 58 -4.99 7.58 -12.19
N SER A 59 -3.99 7.52 -13.06
CA SER A 59 -4.14 7.46 -14.52
C SER A 59 -4.56 6.06 -15.02
N THR A 60 -4.80 5.09 -14.13
CA THR A 60 -5.34 3.78 -14.50
C THR A 60 -6.88 3.83 -14.40
N PRO A 61 -7.62 3.89 -15.52
CA PRO A 61 -9.07 4.11 -15.53
C PRO A 61 -9.87 3.00 -14.83
N ASP A 62 -9.28 1.81 -14.70
CA ASP A 62 -9.90 0.62 -14.09
C ASP A 62 -9.87 0.62 -12.54
N LEU A 63 -9.22 1.61 -11.93
CA LEU A 63 -9.15 1.80 -10.47
C LEU A 63 -9.97 3.00 -9.99
N GLY A 64 -10.91 3.50 -10.80
CA GLY A 64 -11.72 4.71 -10.63
C GLY A 64 -12.24 4.99 -9.21
N GLY A 65 -11.38 5.53 -8.34
CA GLY A 65 -11.71 5.89 -6.96
C GLY A 65 -11.50 4.78 -5.90
N MET A 66 -10.61 3.81 -6.10
CA MET A 66 -10.37 2.74 -5.11
C MET A 66 -9.71 3.26 -3.81
N THR A 67 -10.54 3.63 -2.84
CA THR A 67 -10.24 4.25 -1.53
C THR A 67 -9.29 3.49 -0.58
N ARG A 68 -8.98 2.21 -0.84
CA ARG A 68 -8.27 1.39 0.16
C ARG A 68 -6.76 1.30 0.00
N LEU A 69 -6.24 1.59 -1.19
CA LEU A 69 -4.81 1.54 -1.43
C LEU A 69 -4.21 2.81 -0.84
N ASN A 70 -3.31 2.64 0.12
CA ASN A 70 -2.61 3.76 0.73
C ASN A 70 -1.13 3.68 0.37
N VAL A 71 -0.63 4.72 -0.28
CA VAL A 71 0.79 4.86 -0.60
C VAL A 71 1.45 5.67 0.51
N TYR A 72 2.49 5.12 1.14
CA TYR A 72 3.23 5.80 2.19
C TYR A 72 4.74 5.74 1.96
N SER A 73 5.43 6.76 2.44
CA SER A 73 6.84 6.65 2.79
C SER A 73 6.98 6.16 4.23
N LEU A 74 8.14 5.60 4.59
CA LEU A 74 8.38 5.11 5.95
C LEU A 74 8.19 6.22 7.01
N PRO A 75 8.65 7.48 6.81
CA PRO A 75 8.36 8.57 7.73
C PRO A 75 6.87 8.88 7.85
N ARG A 76 6.12 8.93 6.73
CA ARG A 76 4.66 9.18 6.75
C ARG A 76 3.90 8.07 7.46
N LEU A 77 4.32 6.82 7.27
CA LEU A 77 3.73 5.69 7.98
C LEU A 77 4.01 5.79 9.48
N ALA A 78 5.22 6.16 9.89
CA ALA A 78 5.57 6.37 11.29
C ALA A 78 4.70 7.45 11.94
N LEU A 79 4.53 8.60 11.28
CA LEU A 79 3.66 9.67 11.75
C LEU A 79 2.19 9.23 11.85
N ARG A 80 1.67 8.52 10.84
CA ARG A 80 0.30 7.99 10.88
C ARG A 80 0.09 7.03 12.05
N VAL A 81 1.08 6.17 12.33
CA VAL A 81 1.02 5.26 13.48
C VAL A 81 1.14 6.02 14.79
N CYS A 82 2.03 7.02 14.88
CA CYS A 82 2.21 7.84 16.09
C CYS A 82 0.94 8.65 16.42
N ASN A 83 0.39 9.40 15.46
CA ASN A 83 -0.81 10.19 15.64
C ASN A 83 -2.04 9.33 16.01
N ARG A 84 -2.10 8.09 15.50
CA ARG A 84 -3.14 7.12 15.87
C ARG A 84 -3.07 6.71 17.35
N GLN A 85 -1.86 6.72 17.93
CA GLN A 85 -1.60 6.34 19.32
C GLN A 85 -1.77 7.54 20.26
N GLU A 86 -1.39 8.74 19.82
CA GLU A 86 -1.53 10.00 20.58
C GLU A 86 -3.00 10.38 20.82
N GLY A 87 -3.90 10.12 19.87
CA GLY A 87 -5.34 10.32 20.04
C GLY A 87 -6.00 9.40 21.10
N ARG A 88 -5.27 8.45 21.70
CA ARG A 88 -5.75 7.62 22.82
C ARG A 88 -5.22 8.05 24.18
N HIS A 89 -4.31 9.02 24.26
CA HIS A 89 -3.72 9.50 25.53
C HIS A 89 -4.02 10.99 25.82
N GLY A 90 -4.65 11.72 24.90
CA GLY A 90 -5.01 13.14 25.07
C GLY A 90 -6.40 13.38 25.68
N SER A 91 -6.86 12.54 26.60
CA SER A 91 -8.09 12.78 27.36
C SER A 91 -7.85 12.36 28.81
N ILE A 92 -7.23 13.26 29.57
CA ILE A 92 -7.22 13.24 31.04
C ILE A 92 -7.55 14.67 31.48
#